data_AF-A0A6P1TES2-F1
#
_entry.id   AF-A0A6P1TES2-F1
#
_cell.length_a   1.000
_cell.length_b   1.000
_cell.length_c   1.000
_cell.angle_alpha   90.00
_cell.angle_beta   90.00
_cell.angle_gamma   90.00
#
_symmetry.space_group_name_H-M   'P 1'
#
loop_
_entity.id
_entity.type
_entity.pdbx_description
1 polymer ?
#
loop_
_entity_poly.entity_id
_entity_poly.type
_entity_poly.pdbx_seq_one_letter_code
_entity_poly.pdbx_strand_id
1 'polypeptide(L)' 'MKDDQSSARSKDNDDFGEERTLSSRHRARSQLSAEVEAFLASGGAINEVAPDVSADPPRKPQPKYGSRPI' A
#
# COMPACT_ATOMS: atom_id res chain seq x y z
N MET A 1 -27.63 16.08 -23.08
CA MET A 1 -27.37 14.68 -22.71
C MET A 1 -26.01 14.62 -22.05
N LYS A 2 -25.92 14.61 -20.70
CA LYS A 2 -24.65 14.56 -19.94
C LYS A 2 -24.92 13.88 -18.59
N ASP A 3 -25.00 12.56 -18.58
CA ASP A 3 -25.15 11.77 -17.35
C ASP A 3 -24.41 10.43 -17.51
N ASP A 4 -23.08 10.40 -17.32
CA ASP A 4 -22.29 9.15 -17.32
C ASP A 4 -21.07 9.20 -16.38
N GLN A 5 -21.17 9.90 -15.24
CA GLN A 5 -20.03 10.09 -14.31
C GLN A 5 -20.35 9.77 -12.83
N SER A 6 -21.52 9.20 -12.52
CA SER A 6 -21.93 8.92 -11.13
C SER A 6 -21.64 7.49 -10.66
N SER A 7 -21.40 6.53 -11.56
CA SER A 7 -21.21 5.11 -11.18
C SER A 7 -19.82 4.78 -10.65
N ALA A 8 -18.80 5.56 -11.01
CA ALA A 8 -17.41 5.32 -10.60
C ALA A 8 -17.10 5.74 -9.15
N ARG A 9 -17.80 6.76 -8.61
CA ARG A 9 -17.57 7.26 -7.24
C ARG A 9 -18.24 6.42 -6.15
N SER A 10 -19.31 5.71 -6.48
CA SER A 10 -20.03 4.88 -5.49
C SER A 10 -19.30 3.56 -5.19
N LYS A 11 -18.56 3.02 -6.16
CA LYS A 11 -17.87 1.73 -6.03
C LYS A 11 -16.73 1.75 -5.00
N ASP A 12 -16.07 2.90 -4.89
CA ASP A 12 -14.98 3.17 -3.95
C ASP A 12 -15.49 3.16 -2.49
N ASN A 13 -16.67 3.75 -2.25
CA ASN A 13 -17.21 3.91 -0.88
C ASN A 13 -17.65 2.58 -0.23
N ASP A 14 -18.24 1.67 -1.01
CA ASP A 14 -18.66 0.34 -0.52
C ASP A 14 -17.46 -0.54 -0.15
N ASP A 15 -16.40 -0.54 -0.96
CA ASP A 15 -15.17 -1.31 -0.71
C ASP A 15 -14.47 -0.83 0.57
N PHE A 16 -14.34 0.50 0.74
CA PHE A 16 -13.85 1.12 1.98
C PHE A 16 -14.79 0.92 3.18
N GLY A 17 -16.09 0.71 2.95
CA GLY A 17 -17.09 0.48 3.99
C GLY A 17 -16.94 -0.89 4.64
N GLU A 18 -16.74 -1.92 3.82
CA GLU A 18 -16.52 -3.30 4.27
C GLU A 18 -15.24 -3.41 5.12
N GLU A 19 -14.13 -2.77 4.71
CA GLU A 19 -12.84 -2.75 5.44
C GLU A 19 -12.89 -2.06 6.81
N ARG A 20 -13.86 -1.16 7.04
CA ARG A 20 -14.02 -0.47 8.33
C ARG A 20 -14.67 -1.36 9.40
N THR A 21 -15.34 -2.42 8.99
CA THR A 21 -15.98 -3.36 9.92
C THR A 21 -14.96 -4.21 10.67
N LEU A 22 -15.27 -4.54 11.94
CA LEU A 22 -14.41 -5.43 12.74
C LEU A 22 -14.29 -6.83 12.13
N SER A 23 -15.37 -7.30 11.49
CA SER A 23 -15.42 -8.61 10.82
C SER A 23 -14.47 -8.68 9.63
N SER A 24 -14.48 -7.67 8.76
CA SER A 24 -13.56 -7.61 7.61
C SER A 24 -12.10 -7.57 8.06
N ARG A 25 -11.76 -6.72 9.05
CA ARG A 25 -10.41 -6.66 9.61
C ARG A 25 -9.98 -7.99 10.25
N HIS A 26 -10.92 -8.72 10.85
CA HIS A 26 -10.64 -10.05 11.41
C HIS A 26 -10.35 -11.07 10.30
N ARG A 27 -11.14 -11.07 9.22
CA ARG A 27 -10.89 -11.93 8.04
C ARG A 27 -9.53 -11.65 7.42
N ALA A 28 -9.19 -10.39 7.18
CA ALA A 28 -7.89 -9.99 6.66
C ALA A 28 -6.74 -10.45 7.55
N ARG A 29 -6.88 -10.33 8.89
CA ARG A 29 -5.89 -10.84 9.84
C ARG A 29 -5.76 -12.36 9.82
N SER A 30 -6.87 -13.10 9.74
CA SER A 30 -6.83 -14.56 9.67
C SER A 30 -6.17 -15.04 8.39
N GLN A 31 -6.45 -14.38 7.26
CA GLN A 31 -5.82 -14.69 5.98
C GLN A 31 -4.31 -14.43 6.03
N LEU A 32 -3.90 -13.25 6.49
CA LEU A 32 -2.49 -12.91 6.65
C LEU A 32 -1.76 -13.89 7.57
N SER A 33 -2.39 -14.30 8.67
CA SER A 33 -1.80 -15.27 9.61
C SER A 33 -1.56 -16.63 8.93
N ALA A 34 -2.53 -17.13 8.16
CA ALA A 34 -2.40 -18.37 7.42
C ALA A 34 -1.30 -18.32 6.34
N GLU A 35 -1.20 -17.19 5.62
CA GLU A 35 -0.16 -16.97 4.63
C GLU A 35 1.24 -16.91 5.26
N VAL A 36 1.38 -16.27 6.42
CA VAL A 36 2.63 -16.23 7.19
C VAL A 36 3.02 -17.63 7.65
N GLU A 37 2.08 -18.42 8.18
CA GLU A 37 2.34 -19.81 8.58
C GLU A 37 2.79 -20.67 7.39
N ALA A 38 2.13 -20.55 6.24
CA ALA A 38 2.51 -21.26 5.02
C ALA A 38 3.91 -20.84 4.52
N PHE A 39 4.23 -19.55 4.57
CA PHE A 39 5.54 -19.03 4.21
C PHE A 39 6.64 -19.62 5.10
N LEU A 40 6.44 -19.63 6.42
CA LEU A 40 7.38 -20.22 7.37
C LEU A 40 7.51 -21.74 7.17
N ALA A 41 6.40 -22.45 6.96
CA ALA A 41 6.39 -23.90 6.72
C ALA A 41 7.10 -24.29 5.41
N SER A 42 7.05 -23.43 4.39
CA SER A 42 7.77 -23.61 3.13
C SER A 42 9.29 -23.37 3.24
N GLY A 43 9.78 -22.96 4.41
CA GLY A 43 11.19 -22.66 4.65
C GLY A 43 11.55 -21.19 4.47
N GLY A 44 10.56 -20.30 4.38
CA GLY A 44 10.77 -18.85 4.42
C GLY A 44 11.26 -18.38 5.79
N ALA A 45 12.02 -17.29 5.81
CA ALA A 45 12.54 -16.68 7.04
C ALA A 45 12.13 -15.21 7.12
N ILE A 46 11.79 -14.75 8.32
CA ILE A 46 11.48 -13.34 8.60
C ILE A 46 12.77 -12.66 9.07
N ASN A 47 13.14 -11.58 8.40
CA ASN A 47 14.31 -10.78 8.76
C ASN A 47 13.87 -9.54 9.55
N GLU A 48 14.55 -9.27 10.66
CA GLU A 48 14.36 -8.04 11.42
C GLU A 48 15.08 -6.88 10.71
N VAL A 49 14.35 -5.80 10.44
CA VAL A 49 14.90 -4.59 9.82
C VAL A 49 15.08 -3.53 10.90
N ALA A 50 16.30 -3.03 11.07
CA ALA A 50 16.57 -1.99 12.05
C ALA A 50 15.84 -0.68 11.69
N PRO A 51 15.41 0.13 12.69
CA PRO A 51 14.62 1.34 12.47
C PRO A 51 15.28 2.37 11.53
N ASP A 52 16.61 2.40 11.50
CA ASP A 52 17.39 3.40 10.75
C ASP A 52 17.71 2.98 9.30
N VAL A 53 17.16 1.85 8.84
CA VAL A 53 17.37 1.36 7.47
C VAL A 53 16.34 2.02 6.54
N SER A 54 16.70 3.18 5.99
CA SER A 54 16.00 3.76 4.84
C SER A 54 16.51 3.13 3.54
N ALA A 55 15.63 2.50 2.77
CA ALA A 55 15.99 1.75 1.56
C ALA A 55 16.54 2.58 0.39
N ASP A 56 16.40 3.91 0.42
CA ASP A 56 17.01 4.81 -0.57
C ASP A 56 17.63 6.02 0.15
N PRO A 57 18.97 6.18 0.13
CA PRO A 57 19.60 7.40 0.60
C PRO A 57 19.09 8.61 -0.19
N PRO A 58 18.86 9.77 0.45
CA PRO A 58 18.41 10.96 -0.26
C PRO A 58 19.41 11.32 -1.38
N ARG A 59 18.93 11.24 -2.64
CA ARG A 59 19.76 11.51 -3.81
C ARG A 59 20.06 13.01 -3.91
N LYS A 60 21.30 13.36 -4.27
CA LYS A 60 21.72 14.74 -4.46
C LYS A 60 20.76 15.46 -5.43
N PRO A 61 20.15 16.60 -5.05
CA PRO A 61 19.29 17.34 -5.95
C PRO A 61 20.10 17.81 -7.16
N GLN A 62 19.56 17.59 -8.34
CA GLN A 62 20.15 18.10 -9.57
C GLN A 62 19.85 19.60 -9.67
N PRO A 63 20.86 20.48 -9.83
CA PRO A 63 20.62 21.90 -10.03
C PRO A 63 19.93 22.10 -11.39
N LYS A 64 18.61 22.36 -11.35
CA LYS A 64 17.80 22.75 -12.52
C LYS A 64 17.62 24.27 -12.62
N TYR A 65 18.40 25.02 -11.84
CA TYR A 65 18.45 26.48 -11.94
C TYR A 65 19.28 26.87 -13.16
N GLY A 66 18.74 27.73 -14.01
CA GLY A 66 19.40 28.19 -15.25
C GLY A 66 19.24 27.28 -16.48
N SER A 67 18.45 26.20 -16.40
CA SER A 67 18.18 25.32 -17.57
C SER A 67 17.09 25.84 -18.50
N ARG A 68 16.51 27.00 -18.19
CA ARG A 68 15.55 27.71 -19.04
C ARG A 68 16.21 29.03 -19.44
N PRO A 69 16.29 29.36 -20.75
CA PRO A 69 16.74 30.67 -21.17
C PRO A 69 15.81 31.75 -20.61
N ILE A 70 16.40 32.88 -20.22
CA ILE A 70 15.70 34.10 -19.78
C ILE A 70 15.23 34.93 -20.96
#